data_AF-C3NN22-F1
#
_entry.id   AF-C3NN22-F1
#
_cell.length_a   1.000
_cell.length_b   1.000
_cell.length_c   1.000
_cell.angle_alpha   90.00
_cell.angle_beta   90.00
_cell.angle_gamma   90.00
#
_symmetry.space_group_name_H-M   'P 1'
#
loop_
_entity.id
_entity.type
_entity.pdbx_description
1 polymer ?
#
loop_
_entity_poly.entity_id
_entity_poly.type
_entity_poly.pdbx_seq_one_letter_code
_entity_poly.pdbx_strand_id
1 'polypeptide(L)'
;MNTKKMLKEYNKKVKRKGLAGLDTAIILIAFIITASVLAYVAINMGLFVTQKAKSTIDKGEETASTALTLSGSVLYAVNYPSNTRSYWIYFTVSPSSGVSSVELSPSTTAISFTASVEGISYSNIYKYTLLTVSPSELANQVYANGQYLDLVNQQTNAGQTYVYYPNPYYALLALNYTLSKIDKVSPSPLYITTTTPSSATQTYPFLAHDNMFTFTLNISGTLVTYYAFVNQTFAFTYPVAGDPLIGSAIAPAGSVIGVMILFGPDLGSHVFQYQTITIQITPNIGSPLTISEYVYQPEGSVSVIG
;
A
#
# COMPACT_ATOMS: atom_id res chain seq x y z
N MET A 1 -91.80 0.41 52.37
CA MET A 1 -90.67 1.11 51.72
C MET A 1 -89.73 0.06 51.14
N ASN A 2 -89.44 0.10 49.84
CA ASN A 2 -89.04 -1.07 49.04
C ASN A 2 -87.51 -1.31 49.07
N THR A 3 -86.99 -1.94 50.14
CA THR A 3 -85.56 -2.18 50.41
C THR A 3 -84.83 -3.00 49.33
N LYS A 4 -85.53 -3.93 48.67
CA LYS A 4 -84.99 -4.67 47.51
C LYS A 4 -84.68 -3.77 46.31
N LYS A 5 -85.43 -2.67 46.14
CA LYS A 5 -85.22 -1.69 45.06
C LYS A 5 -83.96 -0.85 45.32
N MET A 6 -83.71 -0.48 46.57
CA MET A 6 -82.50 0.23 47.02
C MET A 6 -81.22 -0.59 46.84
N LEU A 7 -81.22 -1.87 47.23
CA LEU A 7 -80.07 -2.77 47.06
C LEU A 7 -79.72 -3.01 45.59
N LYS A 8 -80.73 -3.09 44.72
CA LYS A 8 -80.54 -3.26 43.27
C LYS A 8 -79.93 -2.01 42.61
N GLU A 9 -80.35 -0.82 43.03
CA GLU A 9 -79.78 0.46 42.59
C GLU A 9 -78.35 0.66 43.10
N TYR A 10 -78.05 0.26 44.34
CA TYR A 10 -76.69 0.31 44.89
C TYR A 10 -75.73 -0.62 44.13
N ASN A 11 -76.09 -1.89 43.94
CA ASN A 11 -75.26 -2.84 43.17
C ASN A 11 -75.08 -2.41 41.71
N LYS A 12 -76.07 -1.75 41.09
CA LYS A 12 -75.96 -1.18 39.74
C LYS A 12 -74.95 -0.02 39.69
N LYS A 13 -74.90 0.82 40.73
CA LYS A 13 -73.89 1.90 40.86
C LYS A 13 -72.49 1.34 41.10
N VAL A 14 -72.33 0.33 41.94
CA VAL A 14 -71.03 -0.33 42.20
C VAL A 14 -70.51 -1.06 40.96
N LYS A 15 -71.37 -1.80 40.23
CA LYS A 15 -71.00 -2.43 38.94
C LYS A 15 -70.54 -1.41 37.90
N ARG A 16 -71.22 -0.26 37.79
CA ARG A 16 -70.82 0.83 36.88
C ARG A 16 -69.48 1.46 37.26
N LYS A 17 -69.17 1.58 38.56
CA LYS A 17 -67.86 2.08 39.03
C LYS A 17 -66.72 1.11 38.73
N GLY A 18 -66.93 -0.21 38.89
CA GLY A 18 -65.94 -1.23 38.55
C GLY A 18 -65.68 -1.36 37.04
N LEU A 19 -66.71 -1.15 36.21
CA LEU A 19 -66.59 -1.17 34.76
C LEU A 19 -65.74 -0.01 34.23
N ALA A 20 -65.92 1.21 34.76
CA ALA A 20 -65.12 2.36 34.36
C ALA A 20 -63.63 2.22 34.72
N GLY A 21 -63.31 1.57 35.85
CA GLY A 21 -61.92 1.28 36.24
C GLY A 21 -61.23 0.27 35.31
N LEU A 22 -61.96 -0.76 34.88
CA LEU A 22 -61.50 -1.74 33.90
C LEU A 22 -61.21 -1.09 32.54
N ASP A 23 -62.10 -0.22 32.05
CA ASP A 23 -61.90 0.48 30.78
C ASP A 23 -60.64 1.37 30.82
N THR A 24 -60.42 2.10 31.92
CA THR A 24 -59.20 2.90 32.11
C THR A 24 -57.94 2.05 32.20
N ALA A 25 -58.00 0.85 32.79
CA ALA A 25 -56.84 -0.04 32.90
C ALA A 25 -56.44 -0.61 31.53
N ILE A 26 -57.42 -0.93 30.67
CA ILE A 26 -57.16 -1.40 29.30
C ILE A 26 -56.49 -0.28 28.48
N ILE A 27 -56.97 0.95 28.59
CA ILE A 27 -56.36 2.12 27.94
C ILE A 27 -54.92 2.34 28.44
N LEU A 28 -54.68 2.20 29.74
CA LEU A 28 -53.35 2.34 30.34
C LEU A 28 -52.36 1.28 29.78
N ILE A 29 -52.78 0.03 29.67
CA ILE A 29 -51.95 -1.04 29.09
C ILE A 29 -51.61 -0.73 27.63
N ALA A 30 -52.60 -0.30 26.83
CA ALA A 30 -52.37 0.08 25.44
C ALA A 30 -51.38 1.25 25.32
N PHE A 31 -51.47 2.24 26.20
CA PHE A 31 -50.54 3.37 26.24
C PHE A 31 -49.12 2.93 26.63
N ILE A 32 -48.98 2.04 27.62
CA ILE A 32 -47.67 1.51 28.02
C ILE A 32 -47.04 0.67 26.91
N ILE A 33 -47.83 -0.14 26.20
CA ILE A 33 -47.33 -0.95 25.07
C ILE A 33 -46.86 -0.04 23.93
N THR A 34 -47.65 0.96 23.54
CA THR A 34 -47.27 1.91 22.49
C THR A 34 -46.02 2.72 22.88
N ALA A 35 -45.93 3.18 24.13
CA ALA A 35 -44.73 3.83 24.65
C ALA A 35 -43.50 2.91 24.64
N SER A 36 -43.67 1.63 25.02
CA SER A 36 -42.57 0.65 25.03
C SER A 36 -42.07 0.34 23.62
N VAL A 37 -42.96 0.19 22.64
CA VAL A 37 -42.59 -0.01 21.23
C VAL A 37 -41.87 1.22 20.69
N LEU A 38 -42.37 2.42 20.98
CA LEU A 38 -41.71 3.67 20.58
C LEU A 38 -40.30 3.77 21.19
N ALA A 39 -40.14 3.44 22.48
CA ALA A 39 -38.85 3.43 23.15
C ALA A 39 -37.88 2.41 22.54
N TYR A 40 -38.35 1.20 22.26
CA TYR A 40 -37.55 0.15 21.60
C TYR A 40 -37.04 0.60 20.23
N VAL A 41 -37.93 1.19 19.41
CA VAL A 41 -37.55 1.73 18.10
C VAL A 41 -36.56 2.88 18.25
N ALA A 42 -36.82 3.82 19.16
CA ALA A 42 -35.94 4.96 19.41
C ALA A 42 -34.53 4.53 19.88
N ILE A 43 -34.43 3.52 20.75
CA ILE A 43 -33.15 2.98 21.22
C ILE A 43 -32.40 2.30 20.08
N ASN A 44 -33.07 1.46 19.29
CA ASN A 44 -32.41 0.74 18.19
C ASN A 44 -31.98 1.67 17.06
N MET A 45 -32.82 2.64 16.69
CA MET A 45 -32.45 3.69 15.75
C MET A 45 -31.33 4.56 16.30
N GLY A 46 -31.38 4.91 17.60
CA GLY A 46 -30.31 5.62 18.29
C GLY A 46 -28.99 4.86 18.24
N LEU A 47 -29.01 3.55 18.52
CA LEU A 47 -27.83 2.70 18.46
C LEU A 47 -27.27 2.62 17.05
N PHE A 48 -28.13 2.43 16.03
CA PHE A 48 -27.72 2.44 14.64
C PHE A 48 -27.06 3.76 14.24
N VAL A 49 -27.65 4.90 14.63
CA VAL A 49 -27.09 6.23 14.39
C VAL A 49 -25.73 6.38 15.07
N THR A 50 -25.58 5.95 16.33
CA THR A 50 -24.28 6.02 17.03
C THR A 50 -23.21 5.13 16.41
N GLN A 51 -23.56 3.92 15.98
CA GLN A 51 -22.62 3.02 15.26
C GLN A 51 -22.21 3.63 13.92
N LYS A 52 -23.15 4.21 13.17
CA LYS A 52 -22.86 4.87 11.91
C LYS A 52 -22.01 6.13 12.11
N ALA A 53 -22.29 6.91 13.14
CA ALA A 53 -21.50 8.08 13.51
C ALA A 53 -20.07 7.67 13.88
N LYS A 54 -19.90 6.64 14.71
CA LYS A 54 -18.59 6.08 15.03
C LYS A 54 -17.82 5.66 13.78
N SER A 55 -18.42 4.85 12.91
CA SER A 55 -17.76 4.41 11.67
C SER A 55 -17.37 5.58 10.75
N THR A 56 -18.16 6.67 10.74
CA THR A 56 -17.86 7.85 9.94
C THR A 56 -16.72 8.66 10.55
N ILE A 57 -16.69 8.79 11.88
CA ILE A 57 -15.59 9.42 12.61
C ILE A 57 -14.29 8.66 12.38
N ASP A 58 -14.30 7.34 12.56
CA ASP A 58 -13.12 6.49 12.38
C ASP A 58 -12.56 6.61 10.94
N LYS A 59 -13.42 6.56 9.92
CA LYS A 59 -13.00 6.75 8.51
C LYS A 59 -12.54 8.18 8.21
N GLY A 60 -13.16 9.18 8.85
CA GLY A 60 -12.78 10.58 8.71
C GLY A 60 -11.38 10.81 9.28
N GLU A 61 -11.07 10.24 10.44
CA GLU A 61 -9.74 10.23 11.04
C GLU A 61 -8.73 9.52 10.13
N GLU A 62 -9.05 8.33 9.64
CA GLU A 62 -8.18 7.55 8.75
C GLU A 62 -7.86 8.31 7.44
N THR A 63 -8.84 9.04 6.89
CA THR A 63 -8.67 9.82 5.65
C THR A 63 -7.92 11.13 5.88
N ALA A 64 -8.12 11.77 7.04
CA ALA A 64 -7.43 13.02 7.38
C ALA A 64 -5.97 12.77 7.77
N SER A 65 -5.68 11.63 8.40
CA SER A 65 -4.31 11.25 8.74
C SER A 65 -3.47 10.97 7.50
N THR A 66 -2.18 11.25 7.55
CA THR A 66 -1.25 10.85 6.51
C THR A 66 -1.01 9.35 6.64
N ALA A 67 -1.30 8.59 5.59
CA ALA A 67 -1.18 7.14 5.65
C ALA A 67 0.29 6.67 5.69
N LEU A 68 1.19 7.36 4.99
CA LEU A 68 2.59 6.98 4.86
C LEU A 68 3.52 8.13 5.25
N THR A 69 4.67 7.78 5.82
CA THR A 69 5.77 8.69 6.11
C THR A 69 7.05 8.20 5.43
N LEU A 70 7.92 9.13 5.04
CA LEU A 70 9.26 8.81 4.56
C LEU A 70 10.08 8.25 5.73
N SER A 71 10.62 7.04 5.56
CA SER A 71 11.38 6.31 6.58
C SER A 71 12.81 6.08 6.10
N GLY A 72 13.59 7.15 5.94
CA GLY A 72 14.98 7.11 5.48
C GLY A 72 15.27 8.19 4.44
N SER A 73 16.50 8.19 3.93
CA SER A 73 16.91 9.12 2.88
C SER A 73 16.47 8.65 1.50
N VAL A 74 16.32 9.59 0.57
CA VAL A 74 16.06 9.28 -0.84
C VAL A 74 17.40 9.05 -1.52
N LEU A 75 17.61 7.88 -2.10
CA LEU A 75 18.81 7.54 -2.86
C LEU A 75 18.54 7.64 -4.35
N TYR A 76 19.55 8.04 -5.11
CA TYR A 76 19.49 8.05 -6.56
C TYR A 76 20.86 7.73 -7.12
N ALA A 77 20.89 7.20 -8.34
CA ALA A 77 22.13 7.05 -9.07
C ALA A 77 21.91 7.28 -10.55
N VAL A 78 22.99 7.70 -11.20
CA VAL A 78 23.11 7.76 -12.65
C VAL A 78 24.40 7.07 -13.08
N ASN A 79 24.46 6.58 -14.30
CA ASN A 79 25.68 5.99 -14.86
C ASN A 79 26.65 7.05 -15.45
N TYR A 80 26.95 8.12 -14.73
CA TYR A 80 27.82 9.23 -15.19
C TYR A 80 29.31 8.96 -14.91
N PRO A 81 30.27 9.35 -15.78
CA PRO A 81 30.11 10.05 -17.07
C PRO A 81 29.89 9.12 -18.26
N SER A 82 29.89 7.80 -18.07
CA SER A 82 29.82 6.81 -19.15
C SER A 82 28.49 6.81 -19.91
N ASN A 83 27.39 7.11 -19.23
CA ASN A 83 26.03 7.06 -19.75
C ASN A 83 25.06 7.87 -18.86
N THR A 84 24.69 9.06 -19.32
CA THR A 84 23.70 9.93 -18.67
C THR A 84 22.26 9.45 -18.78
N ARG A 85 21.98 8.38 -19.54
CA ARG A 85 20.62 7.95 -19.87
C ARG A 85 20.01 6.97 -18.89
N SER A 86 20.75 6.54 -17.87
CA SER A 86 20.26 5.60 -16.88
C SER A 86 20.24 6.23 -15.52
N TYR A 87 19.03 6.45 -15.00
CA TYR A 87 18.75 7.08 -13.73
C TYR A 87 17.71 6.25 -12.97
N TRP A 88 17.86 6.10 -11.67
CA TRP A 88 16.88 5.46 -10.79
C TRP A 88 16.84 6.15 -9.44
N ILE A 89 15.70 6.04 -8.77
CA ILE A 89 15.48 6.56 -7.42
C ILE A 89 15.04 5.41 -6.52
N TYR A 90 15.53 5.38 -5.29
CA TYR A 90 15.11 4.47 -4.25
C TYR A 90 14.86 5.26 -2.97
N PHE A 91 13.79 4.93 -2.25
CA PHE A 91 13.53 5.47 -0.93
C PHE A 91 12.66 4.51 -0.15
N THR A 92 12.56 4.69 1.16
CA THR A 92 11.79 3.83 2.04
C THR A 92 10.65 4.59 2.68
N VAL A 93 9.49 3.96 2.79
CA VAL A 93 8.31 4.51 3.43
C VAL A 93 7.77 3.56 4.49
N SER A 94 7.13 4.11 5.51
CA SER A 94 6.47 3.35 6.55
C SER A 94 5.05 3.88 6.77
N PRO A 95 4.09 3.02 7.14
CA PRO A 95 2.83 3.49 7.70
C PRO A 95 3.08 4.50 8.82
N SER A 96 2.38 5.64 8.76
CA SER A 96 2.55 6.70 9.74
C SER A 96 2.18 6.23 11.15
N SER A 97 2.70 6.94 12.17
CA SER A 97 2.32 6.68 13.55
C SER A 97 0.80 6.78 13.74
N GLY A 98 0.20 5.78 14.38
CA GLY A 98 -1.25 5.69 14.60
C GLY A 98 -2.04 5.02 13.47
N VAL A 99 -1.42 4.75 12.31
CA VAL A 99 -2.03 3.99 11.22
C VAL A 99 -1.76 2.50 11.42
N SER A 100 -2.81 1.69 11.46
CA SER A 100 -2.68 0.24 11.69
C SER A 100 -2.07 -0.51 10.50
N SER A 101 -2.44 -0.12 9.28
CA SER A 101 -1.89 -0.66 8.05
C SER A 101 -2.24 0.21 6.84
N VAL A 102 -1.49 0.08 5.75
CA VAL A 102 -1.75 0.76 4.47
C VAL A 102 -1.76 -0.27 3.34
N GLU A 103 -2.79 -0.21 2.50
CA GLU A 103 -2.87 -1.01 1.29
C GLU A 103 -1.96 -0.42 0.19
N LEU A 104 -0.97 -1.18 -0.26
CA LEU A 104 0.00 -0.78 -1.27
C LEU A 104 -0.16 -1.60 -2.56
N SER A 105 -1.35 -2.11 -2.88
CA SER A 105 -1.58 -2.70 -4.20
C SER A 105 -1.48 -1.65 -5.32
N PRO A 106 -0.84 -1.96 -6.47
CA PRO A 106 -0.86 -1.10 -7.67
C PRO A 106 -2.26 -0.78 -8.22
N SER A 107 -3.29 -1.53 -7.80
CA SER A 107 -4.69 -1.27 -8.18
C SER A 107 -5.37 -0.18 -7.37
N THR A 108 -4.86 0.15 -6.18
CA THR A 108 -5.51 1.04 -5.20
C THR A 108 -4.63 2.21 -4.78
N THR A 109 -3.31 2.07 -4.92
CA THR A 109 -2.32 3.10 -4.63
C THR A 109 -1.69 3.56 -5.93
N ALA A 110 -1.37 4.86 -6.03
CA ALA A 110 -0.70 5.45 -7.17
C ALA A 110 0.59 6.16 -6.73
N ILE A 111 1.64 6.03 -7.55
CA ILE A 111 2.89 6.79 -7.39
C ILE A 111 3.01 7.70 -8.61
N SER A 112 3.20 8.98 -8.40
CA SER A 112 3.40 9.98 -9.46
C SER A 112 4.75 10.67 -9.29
N PHE A 113 5.35 11.03 -10.41
CA PHE A 113 6.66 11.68 -10.47
C PHE A 113 6.55 12.97 -11.27
N THR A 114 7.18 14.04 -10.81
CA THR A 114 7.25 15.31 -11.52
C THR A 114 8.64 15.92 -11.39
N ALA A 115 9.19 16.39 -12.50
CA ALA A 115 10.42 17.16 -12.56
C ALA A 115 10.10 18.55 -13.14
N SER A 116 10.07 19.55 -12.27
CA SER A 116 9.44 20.84 -12.58
C SER A 116 10.18 21.67 -13.63
N VAL A 117 11.51 21.59 -13.69
CA VAL A 117 12.32 22.41 -14.62
C VAL A 117 12.25 21.87 -16.04
N GLU A 118 12.21 20.54 -16.19
CA GLU A 118 12.10 19.89 -17.50
C GLU A 118 10.64 19.76 -18.01
N GLY A 119 9.65 20.16 -17.20
CA GLY A 119 8.23 20.07 -17.58
C GLY A 119 7.72 18.62 -17.66
N ILE A 120 8.39 17.70 -16.99
CA ILE A 120 8.09 16.27 -17.02
C ILE A 120 7.12 15.96 -15.88
N SER A 121 5.99 15.34 -16.20
CA SER A 121 5.03 14.85 -15.20
C SER A 121 4.45 13.52 -15.64
N TYR A 122 4.64 12.50 -14.80
CA TYR A 122 4.11 11.17 -15.01
C TYR A 122 3.15 10.81 -13.88
N SER A 123 1.91 10.56 -14.25
CA SER A 123 0.86 10.11 -13.34
C SER A 123 0.84 8.59 -13.27
N ASN A 124 0.74 8.06 -12.05
CA ASN A 124 0.59 6.64 -11.76
C ASN A 124 1.58 5.72 -12.50
N ILE A 125 2.85 5.88 -12.17
CA ILE A 125 3.94 4.99 -12.60
C ILE A 125 4.03 3.73 -11.74
N TYR A 126 3.21 3.57 -10.70
CA TYR A 126 3.22 2.36 -9.88
C TYR A 126 2.60 1.19 -10.61
N LYS A 127 3.37 0.11 -10.84
CA LYS A 127 2.92 -1.03 -11.66
C LYS A 127 3.11 -2.39 -10.98
N TYR A 128 4.15 -2.56 -10.18
CA TYR A 128 4.51 -3.87 -9.65
C TYR A 128 4.71 -3.83 -8.14
N THR A 129 4.42 -4.94 -7.47
CA THR A 129 4.68 -5.09 -6.04
C THR A 129 5.25 -6.46 -5.76
N LEU A 130 6.29 -6.52 -4.93
CA LEU A 130 6.88 -7.76 -4.43
C LEU A 130 6.35 -8.12 -3.03
N LEU A 131 5.45 -7.32 -2.47
CA LEU A 131 4.79 -7.60 -1.18
C LEU A 131 3.93 -8.88 -1.26
N THR A 132 3.36 -9.13 -2.43
CA THR A 132 2.48 -10.30 -2.67
C THR A 132 3.23 -11.56 -3.12
N VAL A 133 4.54 -11.47 -3.38
CA VAL A 133 5.31 -12.58 -3.96
C VAL A 133 5.80 -13.48 -2.84
N SER A 134 5.55 -14.79 -2.96
CA SER A 134 5.97 -15.72 -1.92
C SER A 134 7.49 -15.96 -1.98
N PRO A 135 8.18 -16.02 -0.83
CA PRO A 135 9.61 -16.33 -0.79
C PRO A 135 9.97 -17.66 -1.44
N SER A 136 9.09 -18.66 -1.36
CA SER A 136 9.28 -19.95 -2.03
C SER A 136 9.36 -19.85 -3.55
N GLU A 137 8.72 -18.84 -4.16
CA GLU A 137 8.77 -18.62 -5.61
C GLU A 137 10.08 -17.97 -6.05
N LEU A 138 10.80 -17.35 -5.12
CA LEU A 138 12.04 -16.60 -5.34
C LEU A 138 13.29 -17.33 -4.81
N ALA A 139 13.11 -18.52 -4.26
CA ALA A 139 14.19 -19.38 -3.83
C ALA A 139 14.97 -19.92 -5.03
N ASN A 140 16.30 -19.95 -4.94
CA ASN A 140 17.19 -20.52 -5.96
C ASN A 140 17.03 -19.97 -7.39
N GLN A 141 16.68 -18.69 -7.57
CA GLN A 141 16.42 -18.15 -8.92
C GLN A 141 17.67 -17.63 -9.64
N VAL A 142 18.70 -17.27 -8.90
CA VAL A 142 19.97 -16.81 -9.47
C VAL A 142 21.02 -17.85 -9.20
N TYR A 143 21.63 -18.38 -10.26
CA TYR A 143 22.74 -19.33 -10.17
C TYR A 143 24.03 -18.66 -10.63
N ALA A 144 25.02 -18.59 -9.74
CA ALA A 144 26.34 -18.08 -10.07
C ALA A 144 27.40 -18.83 -9.26
N ASN A 145 28.54 -19.10 -9.91
CA ASN A 145 29.70 -19.73 -9.27
C ASN A 145 29.38 -21.01 -8.47
N GLY A 146 28.57 -21.91 -9.03
CA GLY A 146 28.27 -23.20 -8.40
C GLY A 146 27.16 -23.16 -7.35
N GLN A 147 26.63 -21.98 -7.00
CA GLN A 147 25.61 -21.84 -5.96
C GLN A 147 24.39 -21.05 -6.42
N TYR A 148 23.26 -21.39 -5.82
CA TYR A 148 22.02 -20.65 -5.95
C TYR A 148 21.95 -19.56 -4.87
N LEU A 149 21.44 -18.40 -5.26
CA LEU A 149 21.19 -17.26 -4.39
C LEU A 149 19.69 -17.14 -4.12
N ASP A 150 19.33 -17.11 -2.84
CA ASP A 150 17.99 -16.74 -2.40
C ASP A 150 17.86 -15.22 -2.40
N LEU A 151 16.86 -14.72 -3.14
CA LEU A 151 16.69 -13.28 -3.37
C LEU A 151 15.95 -12.58 -2.23
N VAL A 152 15.38 -13.34 -1.31
CA VAL A 152 14.51 -12.86 -0.25
C VAL A 152 14.79 -13.64 1.03
N ASN A 153 14.93 -12.91 2.13
CA ASN A 153 15.22 -13.50 3.43
C ASN A 153 13.96 -13.62 4.26
N GLN A 154 13.96 -14.62 5.14
CA GLN A 154 12.94 -14.82 6.15
C GLN A 154 13.56 -14.78 7.54
N GLN A 155 12.94 -14.06 8.46
CA GLN A 155 13.31 -14.08 9.87
C GLN A 155 12.07 -14.40 10.70
N THR A 156 12.12 -15.44 11.53
CA THR A 156 11.03 -15.77 12.44
C THR A 156 11.36 -15.26 13.84
N ASN A 157 10.56 -14.33 14.35
CA ASN A 157 10.67 -13.84 15.73
C ASN A 157 9.30 -13.96 16.41
N ALA A 158 9.27 -14.49 17.64
CA ALA A 158 8.06 -14.60 18.46
C ALA A 158 6.84 -15.23 17.74
N GLY A 159 7.07 -16.20 16.84
CA GLY A 159 6.01 -16.89 16.09
C GLY A 159 5.55 -16.19 14.80
N GLN A 160 6.06 -14.99 14.51
CA GLN A 160 5.80 -14.26 13.27
C GLN A 160 7.00 -14.39 12.31
N THR A 161 6.73 -14.67 11.03
CA THR A 161 7.76 -14.72 9.98
C THR A 161 7.76 -13.42 9.20
N TYR A 162 8.88 -12.72 9.26
CA TYR A 162 9.12 -11.47 8.56
C TYR A 162 9.86 -11.73 7.26
N VAL A 163 9.39 -11.12 6.18
CA VAL A 163 10.02 -11.20 4.86
C VAL A 163 10.69 -9.89 4.55
N TYR A 164 11.91 -9.94 4.02
CA TYR A 164 12.61 -8.74 3.59
C TYR A 164 13.62 -9.02 2.48
N TYR A 165 13.87 -7.99 1.67
CA TYR A 165 14.94 -7.96 0.70
C TYR A 165 16.17 -7.30 1.33
N PRO A 166 17.33 -7.97 1.37
CA PRO A 166 18.53 -7.42 2.02
C PRO A 166 19.02 -6.10 1.42
N ASN A 167 18.76 -5.86 0.13
CA ASN A 167 19.10 -4.62 -0.56
C ASN A 167 18.16 -4.39 -1.78
N PRO A 168 18.13 -3.19 -2.40
CA PRO A 168 17.31 -2.90 -3.58
C PRO A 168 17.64 -3.75 -4.82
N TYR A 169 18.91 -4.12 -5.00
CA TYR A 169 19.35 -4.93 -6.13
C TYR A 169 18.85 -6.38 -6.06
N TYR A 170 18.68 -6.95 -4.86
CA TYR A 170 18.05 -8.25 -4.67
C TYR A 170 16.57 -8.18 -5.05
N ALA A 171 15.88 -7.10 -4.66
CA ALA A 171 14.50 -6.84 -5.07
C ALA A 171 14.38 -6.66 -6.59
N LEU A 172 15.34 -5.99 -7.24
CA LEU A 172 15.39 -5.88 -8.71
C LEU A 172 15.52 -7.24 -9.41
N LEU A 173 16.41 -8.11 -8.91
CA LEU A 173 16.56 -9.46 -9.46
C LEU A 173 15.28 -10.28 -9.28
N ALA A 174 14.63 -10.17 -8.12
CA ALA A 174 13.36 -10.83 -7.87
C ALA A 174 12.26 -10.32 -8.80
N LEU A 175 12.19 -9.00 -9.00
CA LEU A 175 11.26 -8.39 -9.94
C LEU A 175 11.48 -8.92 -11.36
N ASN A 176 12.72 -8.89 -11.86
CA ASN A 176 13.06 -9.42 -13.18
C ASN A 176 12.59 -10.88 -13.36
N TYR A 177 12.79 -11.71 -12.34
CA TYR A 177 12.29 -13.07 -12.35
C TYR A 177 10.75 -13.14 -12.40
N THR A 178 10.04 -12.38 -11.55
CA THR A 178 8.56 -12.37 -11.57
C THR A 178 8.00 -11.87 -12.90
N LEU A 179 8.61 -10.86 -13.52
CA LEU A 179 8.23 -10.35 -14.82
C LEU A 179 8.41 -11.40 -15.92
N SER A 180 9.49 -12.17 -15.88
CA SER A 180 9.74 -13.26 -16.85
C SER A 180 8.68 -14.36 -16.84
N LYS A 181 7.95 -14.52 -15.72
CA LYS A 181 6.81 -15.45 -15.61
C LYS A 181 5.53 -14.87 -16.23
N ILE A 182 5.33 -13.56 -16.10
CA ILE A 182 4.09 -12.87 -16.46
C ILE A 182 4.04 -12.58 -17.97
N ASP A 183 5.16 -12.20 -18.59
CA ASP A 183 5.20 -11.78 -20.00
C ASP A 183 6.33 -12.47 -20.77
N LYS A 184 6.01 -13.55 -21.48
CA LYS A 184 6.97 -14.25 -22.36
C LYS A 184 7.05 -13.70 -23.79
N VAL A 185 6.17 -12.76 -24.15
CA VAL A 185 5.91 -12.39 -25.56
C VAL A 185 6.01 -10.87 -25.83
N SER A 186 6.04 -10.02 -24.80
CA SER A 186 6.19 -8.56 -24.92
C SER A 186 7.55 -8.11 -24.39
N PRO A 187 8.16 -7.01 -24.88
CA PRO A 187 9.39 -6.46 -24.30
C PRO A 187 9.18 -6.20 -22.81
N SER A 188 9.86 -6.99 -21.96
CA SER A 188 9.78 -6.83 -20.50
C SER A 188 10.17 -5.39 -20.13
N PRO A 189 9.45 -4.74 -19.20
CA PRO A 189 9.79 -3.38 -18.76
C PRO A 189 11.17 -3.32 -18.07
N LEU A 190 11.63 -4.45 -17.52
CA LEU A 190 12.95 -4.64 -16.94
C LEU A 190 13.53 -5.97 -17.44
N TYR A 191 14.78 -5.94 -17.88
CA TYR A 191 15.54 -7.14 -18.20
C TYR A 191 16.92 -7.08 -17.55
N ILE A 192 17.30 -8.13 -16.83
CA ILE A 192 18.61 -8.22 -16.17
C ILE A 192 19.37 -9.45 -16.66
N THR A 193 20.63 -9.24 -17.02
CA THR A 193 21.56 -10.31 -17.44
C THR A 193 22.96 -10.10 -16.87
N THR A 194 23.75 -11.17 -16.82
CA THR A 194 25.19 -11.13 -16.53
C THR A 194 26.05 -11.07 -17.79
N THR A 195 25.43 -11.25 -18.97
CA THR A 195 26.13 -11.15 -20.27
C THR A 195 26.40 -9.69 -20.63
N THR A 196 27.55 -9.46 -21.24
CA THR A 196 27.94 -8.12 -21.68
C THR A 196 26.93 -7.52 -22.66
N PRO A 197 26.70 -6.20 -22.65
CA PRO A 197 25.61 -5.56 -23.40
C PRO A 197 25.66 -5.83 -24.91
N SER A 198 26.86 -5.83 -25.50
CA SER A 198 27.07 -6.10 -26.93
C SER A 198 26.55 -7.46 -27.39
N SER A 199 26.49 -8.43 -26.50
CA SER A 199 25.98 -9.78 -26.78
C SER A 199 24.48 -9.89 -26.50
N ALA A 200 23.99 -9.17 -25.48
CA ALA A 200 22.58 -9.11 -25.13
C ALA A 200 21.75 -8.38 -26.20
N THR A 201 22.25 -7.26 -26.75
CA THR A 201 21.57 -6.49 -27.81
C THR A 201 21.45 -7.28 -29.12
N GLN A 202 22.42 -8.15 -29.42
CA GLN A 202 22.35 -9.07 -30.57
C GLN A 202 21.26 -10.13 -30.41
N THR A 203 21.02 -10.59 -29.18
CA THR A 203 20.00 -11.61 -28.90
C THR A 203 18.61 -10.99 -28.76
N TYR A 204 18.52 -9.76 -28.24
CA TYR A 204 17.28 -9.04 -27.98
C TYR A 204 17.37 -7.60 -28.52
N PRO A 205 16.98 -7.37 -29.79
CA PRO A 205 17.11 -6.06 -30.43
C PRO A 205 16.36 -4.91 -29.73
N PHE A 206 15.30 -5.21 -28.96
CA PHE A 206 14.57 -4.19 -28.19
C PHE A 206 15.41 -3.59 -27.04
N LEU A 207 16.48 -4.27 -26.62
CA LEU A 207 17.45 -3.78 -25.61
C LEU A 207 18.45 -2.78 -26.18
N ALA A 208 18.35 -2.41 -27.47
CA ALA A 208 19.28 -1.49 -28.12
C ALA A 208 19.19 -0.04 -27.59
N HIS A 209 18.22 0.28 -26.74
CA HIS A 209 18.10 1.58 -26.10
C HIS A 209 19.14 1.67 -24.96
N ASP A 210 19.96 2.73 -24.96
CA ASP A 210 21.07 2.96 -24.01
C ASP A 210 20.65 3.16 -22.53
N ASN A 211 19.43 2.83 -22.14
CA ASN A 211 18.96 2.99 -20.77
C ASN A 211 19.30 1.77 -19.93
N MET A 212 20.58 1.70 -19.59
CA MET A 212 21.18 0.59 -18.86
C MET A 212 22.06 1.10 -17.71
N PHE A 213 21.85 0.51 -16.54
CA PHE A 213 22.76 0.66 -15.41
C PHE A 213 23.35 -0.69 -15.03
N THR A 214 24.49 -0.64 -14.34
CA THR A 214 25.16 -1.81 -13.81
C THR A 214 25.14 -1.76 -12.29
N PHE A 215 25.08 -2.94 -11.70
CA PHE A 215 25.28 -3.12 -10.27
C PHE A 215 26.03 -4.43 -10.04
N THR A 216 26.77 -4.49 -8.94
CA THR A 216 27.56 -5.66 -8.58
C THR A 216 27.06 -6.24 -7.28
N LEU A 217 26.87 -7.55 -7.25
CA LEU A 217 26.53 -8.29 -6.04
C LEU A 217 27.64 -9.26 -5.69
N ASN A 218 27.91 -9.41 -4.40
CA ASN A 218 28.77 -10.45 -3.89
C ASN A 218 27.93 -11.73 -3.71
N ILE A 219 28.19 -12.73 -4.54
CA ILE A 219 27.54 -14.04 -4.47
C ILE A 219 28.61 -15.05 -4.04
N SER A 220 28.50 -15.54 -2.81
CA SER A 220 29.40 -16.54 -2.22
C SER A 220 30.90 -16.17 -2.32
N GLY A 221 31.24 -14.90 -2.11
CA GLY A 221 32.61 -14.39 -2.13
C GLY A 221 33.10 -13.94 -3.50
N THR A 222 32.28 -14.04 -4.56
CA THR A 222 32.61 -13.58 -5.91
C THR A 222 31.73 -12.40 -6.30
N LEU A 223 32.36 -11.35 -6.82
CA LEU A 223 31.65 -10.20 -7.37
C LEU A 223 31.10 -10.53 -8.75
N VAL A 224 29.78 -10.50 -8.89
CA VAL A 224 29.06 -10.69 -10.15
C VAL A 224 28.44 -9.38 -10.56
N THR A 225 28.77 -8.91 -11.77
CA THR A 225 28.19 -7.70 -12.35
C THR A 225 26.95 -8.05 -13.17
N TYR A 226 25.87 -7.33 -12.87
CA TYR A 226 24.60 -7.40 -13.57
C TYR A 226 24.40 -6.15 -14.42
N TYR A 227 23.79 -6.35 -15.58
CA TYR A 227 23.38 -5.31 -16.51
C TYR A 227 21.85 -5.26 -16.51
N ALA A 228 21.29 -4.16 -16.02
CA ALA A 228 19.86 -3.93 -15.97
C ALA A 228 19.44 -2.98 -17.08
N PHE A 229 18.54 -3.44 -17.94
CA PHE A 229 17.96 -2.69 -19.04
C PHE A 229 16.53 -2.29 -18.67
N VAL A 230 16.23 -1.01 -18.69
CA VAL A 230 14.91 -0.47 -18.35
C VAL A 230 14.24 0.05 -19.62
N ASN A 231 13.15 -0.58 -20.02
CA ASN A 231 12.44 -0.26 -21.26
C ASN A 231 11.20 0.61 -21.05
N GLN A 232 10.66 0.65 -19.83
CA GLN A 232 9.51 1.48 -19.48
C GLN A 232 9.74 2.15 -18.13
N THR A 233 9.19 3.35 -17.94
CA THR A 233 9.20 4.01 -16.63
C THR A 233 8.16 3.35 -15.73
N PHE A 234 8.60 2.85 -14.58
CA PHE A 234 7.68 2.32 -13.57
C PHE A 234 8.29 2.41 -12.17
N ALA A 235 7.41 2.35 -11.17
CA ALA A 235 7.76 2.18 -9.79
C ALA A 235 7.30 0.80 -9.31
N PHE A 236 8.05 0.24 -8.37
CA PHE A 236 7.65 -0.97 -7.65
C PHE A 236 7.97 -0.87 -6.17
N THR A 237 7.26 -1.66 -5.37
CA THR A 237 7.48 -1.73 -3.92
C THR A 237 7.89 -3.11 -3.47
N TYR A 238 8.62 -3.19 -2.38
CA TYR A 238 9.04 -4.46 -1.79
C TYR A 238 9.30 -4.30 -0.27
N PRO A 239 9.19 -5.39 0.51
CA PRO A 239 9.41 -5.33 1.95
C PRO A 239 10.91 -5.17 2.27
N VAL A 240 11.25 -4.19 3.11
CA VAL A 240 12.63 -3.94 3.57
C VAL A 240 12.82 -4.38 5.01
N ALA A 241 11.83 -4.19 5.87
CA ALA A 241 11.86 -4.66 7.25
C ALA A 241 10.46 -4.75 7.85
N GLY A 242 10.30 -5.61 8.86
CA GLY A 242 9.12 -5.59 9.73
C GLY A 242 7.79 -5.95 9.06
N ASP A 243 7.80 -6.59 7.89
CA ASP A 243 6.59 -7.07 7.21
C ASP A 243 6.29 -8.54 7.57
N PRO A 244 5.28 -8.81 8.41
CA PRO A 244 4.86 -10.15 8.81
C PRO A 244 3.86 -10.81 7.84
N LEU A 245 3.38 -10.09 6.82
CA LEU A 245 2.27 -10.54 5.97
C LEU A 245 2.77 -11.06 4.63
N ILE A 246 3.21 -12.31 4.62
CA ILE A 246 3.66 -12.98 3.39
C ILE A 246 2.49 -13.07 2.39
N GLY A 247 2.65 -12.47 1.21
CA GLY A 247 1.68 -12.59 0.12
C GLY A 247 0.55 -11.56 0.15
N SER A 248 0.63 -10.53 1.00
CA SER A 248 -0.34 -9.44 1.05
C SER A 248 0.30 -8.13 0.59
N ALA A 249 -0.45 -7.30 -0.14
CA ALA A 249 -0.02 -5.94 -0.48
C ALA A 249 -0.28 -4.93 0.67
N ILE A 250 -0.68 -5.42 1.84
CA ILE A 250 -0.95 -4.61 3.03
C ILE A 250 0.35 -4.45 3.82
N ALA A 251 0.81 -3.22 3.99
CA ALA A 251 1.93 -2.86 4.86
C ALA A 251 1.41 -2.55 6.28
N PRO A 252 1.67 -3.39 7.30
CA PRO A 252 1.21 -3.13 8.67
C PRO A 252 2.09 -2.12 9.41
N ALA A 253 1.57 -1.58 10.51
CA ALA A 253 2.29 -0.67 11.39
C ALA A 253 3.66 -1.25 11.80
N GLY A 254 4.70 -0.42 11.71
CA GLY A 254 6.08 -0.82 12.01
C GLY A 254 6.82 -1.52 10.88
N SER A 255 6.18 -1.77 9.74
CA SER A 255 6.87 -2.22 8.52
C SER A 255 7.57 -1.06 7.80
N VAL A 256 8.64 -1.40 7.07
CA VAL A 256 9.37 -0.50 6.18
C VAL A 256 9.29 -1.08 4.78
N ILE A 257 8.77 -0.29 3.85
CA ILE A 257 8.57 -0.65 2.46
C ILE A 257 9.55 0.14 1.60
N GLY A 258 10.34 -0.57 0.80
CA GLY A 258 11.20 0.03 -0.21
C GLY A 258 10.37 0.40 -1.44
N VAL A 259 10.57 1.61 -1.94
CA VAL A 259 10.00 2.10 -3.19
C VAL A 259 11.16 2.38 -4.12
N MET A 260 11.15 1.78 -5.30
CA MET A 260 12.14 2.04 -6.33
C MET A 260 11.45 2.49 -7.61
N ILE A 261 11.94 3.59 -8.17
CA ILE A 261 11.50 4.17 -9.44
C ILE A 261 12.60 3.97 -10.47
N LEU A 262 12.24 3.29 -11.54
CA LEU A 262 13.08 3.05 -12.70
C LEU A 262 12.53 3.90 -13.85
N PHE A 263 13.41 4.63 -14.51
CA PHE A 263 13.04 5.50 -15.63
C PHE A 263 13.33 4.76 -16.92
N GLY A 264 12.38 4.73 -17.86
CA GLY A 264 12.53 4.17 -19.21
C GLY A 264 13.31 5.12 -20.13
N PRO A 265 13.58 4.74 -21.40
CA PRO A 265 14.54 5.45 -22.26
C PRO A 265 14.18 6.91 -22.55
N ASP A 266 12.89 7.25 -22.66
CA ASP A 266 12.45 8.63 -22.89
C ASP A 266 12.81 9.53 -21.70
N LEU A 267 12.56 9.05 -20.49
CA LEU A 267 12.79 9.78 -19.25
C LEU A 267 14.22 9.65 -18.71
N GLY A 268 14.82 8.48 -18.81
CA GLY A 268 16.16 8.19 -18.30
C GLY A 268 17.22 9.03 -18.99
N SER A 269 16.97 9.46 -20.24
CA SER A 269 17.83 10.39 -20.97
C SER A 269 17.96 11.77 -20.31
N HIS A 270 16.97 12.15 -19.50
CA HIS A 270 17.02 13.32 -18.65
C HIS A 270 17.74 12.98 -17.37
N VAL A 271 18.98 13.43 -17.25
CA VAL A 271 19.60 13.47 -15.94
C VAL A 271 18.91 14.60 -15.19
N PHE A 272 18.11 14.27 -14.19
CA PHE A 272 17.47 15.27 -13.35
C PHE A 272 18.56 15.97 -12.51
N GLN A 273 19.20 17.00 -13.06
CA GLN A 273 20.26 17.77 -12.41
C GLN A 273 19.79 19.18 -12.12
N TYR A 274 20.19 19.71 -10.97
CA TYR A 274 19.93 21.09 -10.57
C TYR A 274 18.45 21.45 -10.65
N GLN A 275 17.59 20.52 -10.23
CA GLN A 275 16.15 20.73 -10.19
C GLN A 275 15.51 20.00 -9.02
N THR A 276 14.33 20.49 -8.64
CA THR A 276 13.46 19.79 -7.69
C THR A 276 12.68 18.70 -8.41
N ILE A 277 12.82 17.48 -7.92
CA ILE A 277 11.93 16.37 -8.23
C ILE A 277 10.87 16.26 -7.14
N THR A 278 9.65 15.95 -7.54
CA THR A 278 8.53 15.70 -6.64
C THR A 278 7.99 14.31 -6.89
N ILE A 279 7.93 13.50 -5.85
CA ILE A 279 7.33 12.16 -5.85
C ILE A 279 6.11 12.21 -4.94
N GLN A 280 4.97 11.79 -5.44
CA GLN A 280 3.74 11.73 -4.66
C GLN A 280 3.21 10.30 -4.62
N ILE A 281 3.00 9.78 -3.42
CA ILE A 281 2.31 8.50 -3.19
C ILE A 281 0.90 8.81 -2.71
N THR A 282 -0.09 8.41 -3.48
CA THR A 282 -1.51 8.56 -3.16
C THR A 282 -2.07 7.17 -2.84
N PRO A 283 -2.20 6.82 -1.55
CA PRO A 283 -2.84 5.59 -1.12
C PRO A 283 -4.36 5.68 -1.27
N ASN A 284 -5.03 4.52 -1.17
CA ASN A 284 -6.49 4.43 -1.20
C ASN A 284 -7.17 5.14 -0.02
N ILE A 285 -6.51 5.15 1.14
CA ILE A 285 -6.99 5.78 2.37
C ILE A 285 -5.85 6.61 2.96
N GLY A 286 -6.21 7.76 3.52
CA GLY A 286 -5.29 8.73 4.09
C GLY A 286 -4.85 9.80 3.09
N SER A 287 -4.23 10.85 3.62
CA SER A 287 -3.68 11.91 2.78
C SER A 287 -2.43 11.45 2.01
N PRO A 288 -2.21 11.98 0.78
CA PRO A 288 -1.04 11.64 -0.01
C PRO A 288 0.28 12.03 0.68
N LEU A 289 1.28 11.16 0.57
CA LEU A 289 2.65 11.50 0.92
C LEU A 289 3.29 12.23 -0.26
N THR A 290 3.79 13.45 -0.04
CA THR A 290 4.54 14.21 -1.05
C THR A 290 5.97 14.39 -0.58
N ILE A 291 6.92 13.91 -1.37
CA ILE A 291 8.35 14.06 -1.18
C ILE A 291 8.83 15.01 -2.28
N SER A 292 9.46 16.12 -1.91
CA SER A 292 10.04 17.05 -2.88
C SER A 292 11.48 17.30 -2.50
N GLU A 293 12.40 16.97 -3.41
CA GLU A 293 13.80 17.26 -3.16
C GLU A 293 14.58 17.74 -4.37
N TYR A 294 15.58 18.57 -4.09
CA TYR A 294 16.49 19.12 -5.05
C TYR A 294 17.64 18.17 -5.33
N VAL A 295 17.79 17.80 -6.60
CA VAL A 295 18.86 16.91 -7.06
C VAL A 295 20.07 17.75 -7.45
N TYR A 296 21.13 17.70 -6.64
CA TYR A 296 22.44 18.23 -7.02
C TYR A 296 23.13 17.23 -7.96
N GLN A 297 23.90 17.76 -8.93
CA GLN A 297 24.57 17.01 -10.00
C GLN A 297 24.97 15.57 -9.59
N PRO A 298 24.47 14.54 -10.27
CA PRO A 298 24.77 13.17 -9.90
C PRO A 298 26.22 12.85 -10.26
N GLU A 299 27.03 12.62 -9.24
CA GLU A 299 28.28 11.87 -9.40
C GLU A 299 27.92 10.42 -9.76
N GLY A 300 28.79 9.69 -10.47
CA GLY A 300 28.55 8.31 -10.94
C GLY A 300 28.39 7.24 -9.84
N SER A 301 28.14 7.67 -8.60
CA SER A 301 27.97 6.83 -7.41
C SER A 301 26.58 7.08 -6.82
N VAL A 302 26.08 6.11 -6.02
CA VAL A 302 24.81 6.27 -5.29
C VAL A 302 24.94 7.49 -4.37
N SER A 303 24.17 8.54 -4.66
CA SER A 303 24.14 9.76 -3.87
C SER A 303 22.93 9.73 -2.93
N VAL A 304 23.13 10.20 -1.71
CA VAL A 304 22.10 10.32 -0.69
C VAL A 304 21.48 11.71 -0.80
N ILE A 305 20.19 11.77 -1.07
CA ILE A 305 19.36 12.96 -0.95
C ILE A 305 18.72 12.92 0.45
N GLY A 306 19.12 13.84 1.31
CA GLY A 306 18.53 14.08 2.63
C GLY A 306 18.46 12.85 3.51
#